data_AF-A0A7Y5Q7N0-F1
#
_entry.id   AF-A0A7Y5Q7N0-F1
#
_cell.length_a   1.000
_cell.length_b   1.000
_cell.length_c   1.000
_cell.angle_alpha   90.00
_cell.angle_beta   90.00
_cell.angle_gamma   90.00
#
_symmetry.space_group_name_H-M   'P 1'
#
loop_
_entity.id
_entity.type
_entity.pdbx_description
1 polymer ?
#
loop_
_entity_poly.entity_id
_entity_poly.type
_entity_poly.pdbx_seq_one_letter_code
_entity_poly.pdbx_strand_id
1 'polypeptide(L)'
;MRLPLLVLTLAAMAQAAVNEQAIAEVAAGKLKVAKASWWGFDPADSTKALQAAINSNVPKLVVDNVGQPWVVTPLRLVSNQEIEFEKGVEVVAKKGEFKGTNDSLLSADLKENIILRGYGATLRMQRADYDGPDYKHAEWRHCLSLKSCSNVRVEGLTLAESGGDGIYLGTAKQWVTNLNVTIKDVVLDKNYRQGISVITAENLLIENTIMRDTAGTAPMAGIDFEPNHPQERLLNVVMRNCVTENNKGGGFVYYVPNLDASSEQR
;
A
#
# COMPACT_ATOMS: atom_id res chain seq x y z
N MET A 1 -37.96 -40.81 -10.97
CA MET A 1 -37.50 -39.41 -11.05
C MET A 1 -36.25 -39.30 -10.19
N ARG A 2 -35.06 -39.26 -10.80
CA ARG A 2 -33.77 -39.24 -10.07
C ARG A 2 -33.44 -37.80 -9.67
N LEU A 3 -33.33 -37.54 -8.37
CA LEU A 3 -32.81 -36.28 -7.84
C LEU A 3 -31.27 -36.28 -8.00
N PRO A 4 -30.63 -35.20 -8.49
CA PRO A 4 -29.18 -35.16 -8.55
C PRO A 4 -28.62 -34.88 -7.15
N LEU A 5 -27.66 -35.71 -6.75
CA LEU A 5 -26.87 -35.55 -5.53
C LEU A 5 -25.93 -34.35 -5.74
N LEU A 6 -26.21 -33.23 -5.07
CA LEU A 6 -25.33 -32.06 -5.05
C LEU A 6 -24.10 -32.41 -4.18
N VAL A 7 -22.99 -32.74 -4.81
CA VAL A 7 -21.71 -32.94 -4.13
C VAL A 7 -21.13 -31.56 -3.80
N LEU A 8 -21.34 -31.11 -2.57
CA LEU A 8 -20.69 -29.94 -2.02
C LEU A 8 -19.25 -30.32 -1.67
N THR A 9 -18.29 -30.03 -2.55
CA THR A 9 -16.87 -30.16 -2.21
C THR A 9 -16.50 -29.04 -1.23
N LEU A 10 -16.45 -29.35 0.06
CA LEU A 10 -15.71 -28.52 1.02
C LEU A 10 -14.23 -28.60 0.65
N ALA A 11 -13.71 -27.56 0.00
CA ALA A 11 -12.27 -27.35 -0.06
C ALA A 11 -11.80 -27.08 1.37
N ALA A 12 -11.07 -28.02 1.96
CA ALA A 12 -10.39 -27.78 3.23
C ALA A 12 -9.39 -26.63 3.01
N MET A 13 -9.65 -25.47 3.64
CA MET A 13 -8.71 -24.36 3.65
C MET A 13 -7.44 -24.82 4.38
N ALA A 14 -6.37 -25.03 3.64
CA ALA A 14 -5.10 -25.47 4.20
C ALA A 14 -4.39 -24.27 4.87
N GLN A 15 -4.37 -24.26 6.19
CA GLN A 15 -3.53 -23.37 7.01
C GLN A 15 -2.07 -23.83 6.90
N ALA A 16 -1.13 -22.92 6.65
CA ALA A 16 0.29 -23.26 6.77
C ALA A 16 0.71 -23.28 8.26
N ALA A 17 1.40 -24.34 8.68
CA ALA A 17 1.92 -24.46 10.03
C ALA A 17 3.13 -23.53 10.26
N VAL A 18 3.27 -23.03 11.49
CA VAL A 18 4.36 -22.13 11.90
C VAL A 18 5.71 -22.88 11.88
N ASN A 19 6.75 -22.25 11.35
CA ASN A 19 8.12 -22.75 11.37
C ASN A 19 8.91 -22.10 12.52
N GLU A 20 8.75 -22.66 13.73
CA GLU A 20 9.35 -22.11 14.95
C GLU A 20 10.88 -22.03 14.89
N GLN A 21 11.53 -23.02 14.28
CA GLN A 21 12.98 -23.04 14.16
C GLN A 21 13.48 -21.88 13.28
N ALA A 22 12.90 -21.69 12.10
CA ALA A 22 13.31 -20.61 11.20
C ALA A 22 13.05 -19.22 11.81
N ILE A 23 11.93 -19.05 12.52
CA ILE A 23 11.65 -17.82 13.27
C ILE A 23 12.71 -17.57 14.34
N ALA A 24 13.10 -18.60 15.11
CA ALA A 24 14.14 -18.47 16.12
C ALA A 24 15.51 -18.11 15.50
N GLU A 25 15.83 -18.64 14.33
CA GLU A 25 17.07 -18.31 13.60
C GLU A 25 17.07 -16.87 13.05
N VAL A 26 15.91 -16.35 12.62
CA VAL A 26 15.74 -14.92 12.29
C VAL A 26 15.95 -14.06 13.53
N ALA A 27 15.31 -14.39 14.65
CA ALA A 27 15.43 -13.64 15.90
C ALA A 27 16.86 -13.65 16.45
N ALA A 28 17.60 -14.76 16.27
CA ALA A 28 19.02 -14.86 16.61
C ALA A 28 19.94 -14.14 15.61
N GLY A 29 19.40 -13.54 14.55
CA GLY A 29 20.14 -12.82 13.52
C GLY A 29 20.95 -13.73 12.59
N LYS A 30 20.75 -15.05 12.64
CA LYS A 30 21.43 -16.05 11.79
C LYS A 30 20.90 -16.01 10.36
N LEU A 31 19.59 -15.83 10.21
CA LEU A 31 18.95 -15.64 8.91
C LEU A 31 18.73 -14.15 8.64
N LYS A 32 19.06 -13.72 7.41
CA LYS A 32 18.85 -12.34 6.93
C LYS A 32 17.74 -12.24 5.89
N VAL A 33 17.20 -13.38 5.49
CA VAL A 33 16.05 -13.52 4.58
C VAL A 33 15.06 -14.45 5.25
N ALA A 34 13.77 -14.09 5.24
CA ALA A 34 12.71 -14.95 5.76
C ALA A 34 11.50 -14.99 4.82
N LYS A 35 10.72 -16.07 4.89
CA LYS A 35 9.41 -16.14 4.25
C LYS A 35 8.30 -15.81 5.24
N ALA A 36 7.31 -15.02 4.83
CA ALA A 36 6.19 -14.63 5.68
C ALA A 36 5.41 -15.85 6.18
N SER A 37 5.25 -16.88 5.34
CA SER A 37 4.57 -18.13 5.69
C SER A 37 5.18 -18.89 6.87
N TRP A 38 6.42 -18.58 7.25
CA TRP A 38 7.02 -19.15 8.47
C TRP A 38 6.27 -18.74 9.74
N TRP A 39 5.65 -17.56 9.76
CA TRP A 39 4.79 -17.11 10.85
C TRP A 39 3.35 -17.65 10.77
N GLY A 40 3.06 -18.49 9.78
CA GLY A 40 1.75 -19.05 9.48
C GLY A 40 1.06 -18.38 8.29
N PHE A 41 -0.05 -18.95 7.85
CA PHE A 41 -0.90 -18.39 6.80
C PHE A 41 -2.35 -18.83 7.02
N ASP A 42 -3.25 -17.87 7.19
CA ASP A 42 -4.70 -18.07 7.29
C ASP A 42 -5.41 -17.38 6.11
N PRO A 43 -6.07 -18.13 5.22
CA PRO A 43 -6.73 -17.55 4.05
C PRO A 43 -7.93 -16.66 4.40
N ALA A 44 -8.48 -16.75 5.61
CA ALA A 44 -9.52 -15.85 6.09
C ALA A 44 -8.97 -14.59 6.76
N ASP A 45 -7.85 -14.71 7.49
CA ASP A 45 -7.20 -13.60 8.20
C ASP A 45 -5.73 -13.86 8.56
N SER A 46 -4.83 -13.56 7.62
CA SER A 46 -3.38 -13.67 7.82
C SER A 46 -2.75 -12.49 8.57
N THR A 47 -3.55 -11.56 9.12
CA THR A 47 -3.02 -10.30 9.70
C THR A 47 -1.95 -10.57 10.75
N LYS A 48 -2.24 -11.48 11.70
CA LYS A 48 -1.31 -11.77 12.79
C LYS A 48 0.02 -12.33 12.28
N ALA A 49 -0.04 -13.25 11.32
CA ALA A 49 1.15 -13.90 10.76
C ALA A 49 2.00 -12.90 9.96
N LEU A 50 1.38 -12.18 9.02
CA LEU A 50 2.10 -11.23 8.17
C LEU A 50 2.63 -10.04 8.97
N GLN A 51 1.88 -9.53 9.96
CA GLN A 51 2.37 -8.48 10.83
C GLN A 51 3.54 -8.96 11.72
N ALA A 52 3.51 -10.20 12.22
CA ALA A 52 4.62 -10.77 12.97
C ALA A 52 5.88 -10.93 12.11
N ALA A 53 5.72 -11.35 10.85
CA ALA A 53 6.80 -11.44 9.89
C ALA A 53 7.44 -10.08 9.61
N ILE A 54 6.65 -9.01 9.42
CA ILE A 54 7.14 -7.64 9.28
C ILE A 54 7.89 -7.20 10.55
N ASN A 55 7.28 -7.42 11.72
CA ASN A 55 7.85 -7.05 13.02
C ASN A 55 9.13 -7.82 13.40
N SER A 56 9.48 -8.87 12.66
CA SER A 56 10.74 -9.59 12.87
C SER A 56 11.97 -8.72 12.59
N ASN A 57 11.81 -7.61 11.85
CA ASN A 57 12.90 -6.75 11.37
C ASN A 57 13.99 -7.54 10.62
N VAL A 58 13.63 -8.69 10.03
CA VAL A 58 14.53 -9.40 9.11
C VAL A 58 14.87 -8.44 7.96
N PRO A 59 16.15 -8.33 7.53
CA PRO A 59 16.52 -7.38 6.49
C PRO A 59 15.76 -7.56 5.17
N LYS A 60 15.51 -8.80 4.75
CA LYS A 60 14.65 -9.12 3.61
C LYS A 60 13.54 -10.07 4.03
N LEU A 61 12.30 -9.61 3.93
CA LEU A 61 11.10 -10.42 4.09
C LEU A 61 10.53 -10.76 2.71
N VAL A 62 10.30 -12.04 2.44
CA VAL A 62 9.60 -12.50 1.25
C VAL A 62 8.17 -12.83 1.64
N VAL A 63 7.21 -12.09 1.11
CA VAL A 63 5.80 -12.49 1.14
C VAL A 63 5.63 -13.50 0.01
N ASP A 64 5.66 -14.78 0.35
CA ASP A 64 5.70 -15.88 -0.59
C ASP A 64 4.31 -16.22 -1.15
N ASN A 65 4.28 -16.72 -2.38
CA ASN A 65 3.06 -17.16 -3.04
C ASN A 65 2.63 -18.52 -2.51
N VAL A 66 1.73 -18.50 -1.54
CA VAL A 66 1.12 -19.70 -0.93
C VAL A 66 -0.07 -20.26 -1.73
N GLY A 67 -0.32 -19.72 -2.95
CA GLY A 67 -1.40 -20.12 -3.84
C GLY A 67 -2.76 -19.48 -3.54
N GLN A 68 -2.85 -18.62 -2.52
CA GLN A 68 -4.04 -17.88 -2.12
C GLN A 68 -3.69 -16.45 -1.67
N PRO A 69 -4.63 -15.50 -1.71
CA PRO A 69 -4.40 -14.15 -1.20
C PRO A 69 -4.07 -14.12 0.29
N TRP A 70 -3.17 -13.22 0.68
CA TRP A 70 -2.94 -12.81 2.06
C TRP A 70 -4.04 -11.84 2.48
N VAL A 71 -5.12 -12.36 3.05
CA VAL A 71 -6.24 -11.54 3.55
C VAL A 71 -5.84 -10.90 4.88
N VAL A 72 -5.89 -9.58 4.98
CA VAL A 72 -5.41 -8.84 6.16
C VAL A 72 -6.28 -7.64 6.52
N THR A 73 -6.20 -7.23 7.78
CA THR A 73 -6.57 -5.89 8.26
C THR A 73 -5.32 -4.99 8.23
N PRO A 74 -5.37 -3.70 8.63
CA PRO A 74 -4.24 -2.78 8.47
C PRO A 74 -2.89 -3.30 8.98
N LEU A 75 -1.86 -3.20 8.14
CA LEU A 75 -0.48 -3.57 8.45
C LEU A 75 0.41 -2.33 8.66
N ARG A 76 1.35 -2.43 9.60
CA ARG A 76 2.32 -1.38 9.91
C ARG A 76 3.72 -1.83 9.50
N LEU A 77 4.39 -1.03 8.67
CA LEU A 77 5.76 -1.25 8.22
C LEU A 77 6.78 -0.86 9.29
N VAL A 78 7.98 -1.43 9.18
CA VAL A 78 9.14 -1.13 10.03
C VAL A 78 10.27 -0.54 9.20
N SER A 79 11.21 0.15 9.85
CA SER A 79 12.41 0.68 9.19
C SER A 79 13.39 -0.45 8.83
N ASN A 80 14.31 -0.17 7.90
CA ASN A 80 15.45 -1.04 7.55
C ASN A 80 15.06 -2.43 7.03
N GLN A 81 14.01 -2.50 6.22
CA GLN A 81 13.48 -3.75 5.69
C GLN A 81 13.14 -3.64 4.21
N GLU A 82 13.60 -4.63 3.45
CA GLU A 82 13.05 -4.95 2.13
C GLU A 82 11.95 -5.99 2.27
N ILE A 83 10.77 -5.70 1.73
CA ILE A 83 9.67 -6.63 1.58
C ILE A 83 9.51 -6.93 0.08
N GLU A 84 9.80 -8.16 -0.29
CA GLU A 84 9.61 -8.70 -1.63
C GLU A 84 8.31 -9.51 -1.67
N PHE A 85 7.37 -9.10 -2.51
CA PHE A 85 6.16 -9.84 -2.82
C PHE A 85 6.43 -10.70 -4.07
N GLU A 86 6.35 -12.02 -3.93
CA GLU A 86 6.56 -12.93 -5.06
C GLU A 86 5.52 -12.71 -6.16
N LYS A 87 5.87 -13.06 -7.40
CA LYS A 87 4.95 -12.95 -8.54
C LYS A 87 3.65 -13.72 -8.27
N GLY A 88 2.51 -13.08 -8.53
CA GLY A 88 1.18 -13.64 -8.33
C GLY A 88 0.68 -13.57 -6.88
N VAL A 89 1.45 -12.98 -5.96
CA VAL A 89 0.95 -12.67 -4.61
C VAL A 89 -0.12 -11.59 -4.70
N GLU A 90 -1.24 -11.83 -4.01
CA GLU A 90 -2.19 -10.78 -3.65
C GLU A 90 -2.16 -10.57 -2.13
N VAL A 91 -2.06 -9.33 -1.68
CA VAL A 91 -2.39 -8.91 -0.32
C VAL A 91 -3.71 -8.16 -0.39
N VAL A 92 -4.73 -8.66 0.30
CA VAL A 92 -6.11 -8.21 0.12
C VAL A 92 -6.70 -7.72 1.43
N ALA A 93 -7.32 -6.55 1.42
CA ALA A 93 -8.10 -6.08 2.55
C ALA A 93 -9.24 -7.06 2.87
N LYS A 94 -9.33 -7.46 4.14
CA LYS A 94 -10.43 -8.27 4.65
C LYS A 94 -11.76 -7.54 4.46
N LYS A 95 -12.73 -8.22 3.84
CA LYS A 95 -14.07 -7.69 3.60
C LYS A 95 -14.77 -7.34 4.90
N GLY A 96 -15.50 -6.23 4.91
CA GLY A 96 -16.22 -5.76 6.11
C GLY A 96 -15.32 -5.14 7.19
N GLU A 97 -14.00 -5.07 6.98
CA GLU A 97 -13.03 -4.42 7.87
C GLU A 97 -12.63 -3.03 7.32
N PHE A 98 -11.57 -2.40 7.84
CA PHE A 98 -11.14 -1.03 7.45
C PHE A 98 -12.22 0.04 7.72
N LYS A 99 -12.93 -0.09 8.85
CA LYS A 99 -14.02 0.82 9.24
C LYS A 99 -13.51 2.23 9.60
N GLY A 100 -12.27 2.34 10.07
CA GLY A 100 -11.63 3.62 10.36
C GLY A 100 -11.56 4.49 9.11
N THR A 101 -11.79 5.79 9.27
CA THR A 101 -11.79 6.74 8.15
C THR A 101 -10.40 7.02 7.60
N ASN A 102 -9.34 6.59 8.31
CA ASN A 102 -7.94 6.76 7.96
C ASN A 102 -7.19 5.41 7.88
N ASP A 103 -7.92 4.29 7.79
CA ASP A 103 -7.30 2.96 7.74
C ASP A 103 -6.60 2.74 6.40
N SER A 104 -5.37 2.25 6.41
CA SER A 104 -4.64 1.92 5.18
C SER A 104 -4.24 0.46 5.17
N LEU A 105 -4.16 -0.15 3.99
CA LEU A 105 -3.71 -1.55 3.86
C LEU A 105 -2.29 -1.70 4.43
N LEU A 106 -1.38 -0.81 4.02
CA LEU A 106 -0.06 -0.65 4.64
C LEU A 106 0.18 0.80 5.01
N SER A 107 0.88 1.01 6.11
CA SER A 107 1.35 2.34 6.48
C SER A 107 2.73 2.35 7.11
N ALA A 108 3.44 3.46 6.91
CA ALA A 108 4.64 3.80 7.63
C ALA A 108 4.55 5.27 8.11
N ASP A 109 4.73 5.48 9.40
CA ASP A 109 4.83 6.81 10.01
C ASP A 109 6.21 6.96 10.65
N LEU A 110 6.98 7.99 10.25
CA LEU A 110 8.32 8.25 10.76
C LEU A 110 9.27 7.05 10.63
N LYS A 111 9.24 6.36 9.48
CA LYS A 111 10.11 5.22 9.17
C LYS A 111 11.12 5.55 8.09
N GLU A 112 12.16 4.74 8.03
CA GLU A 112 13.25 4.94 7.08
C GLU A 112 13.76 3.63 6.47
N ASN A 113 14.37 3.73 5.29
CA ASN A 113 15.05 2.61 4.62
C ASN A 113 14.08 1.43 4.37
N ILE A 114 12.99 1.71 3.67
CA ILE A 114 11.95 0.74 3.31
C ILE A 114 12.02 0.46 1.82
N ILE A 115 12.01 -0.82 1.44
CA ILE A 115 11.83 -1.24 0.05
C ILE A 115 10.62 -2.15 -0.03
N LEU A 116 9.63 -1.78 -0.84
CA LEU A 116 8.51 -2.64 -1.23
C LEU A 116 8.70 -3.00 -2.70
N ARG A 117 8.91 -4.27 -3.01
CA ARG A 117 9.15 -4.76 -4.38
C ARG A 117 8.19 -5.90 -4.69
N GLY A 118 7.48 -5.85 -5.81
CA GLY A 118 6.60 -6.95 -6.19
C GLY A 118 6.16 -6.94 -7.63
N TYR A 119 7.08 -7.25 -8.55
CA TYR A 119 6.80 -7.33 -9.99
C TYR A 119 5.78 -8.45 -10.29
N GLY A 120 4.55 -8.04 -10.57
CA GLY A 120 3.42 -8.95 -10.77
C GLY A 120 2.71 -9.36 -9.48
N ALA A 121 2.89 -8.62 -8.38
CA ALA A 121 2.11 -8.73 -7.16
C ALA A 121 1.09 -7.58 -7.05
N THR A 122 -0.01 -7.84 -6.34
CA THR A 122 -1.11 -6.87 -6.17
C THR A 122 -1.41 -6.64 -4.69
N LEU A 123 -1.57 -5.38 -4.31
CA LEU A 123 -2.03 -4.90 -3.01
C LEU A 123 -3.41 -4.28 -3.23
N ARG A 124 -4.46 -5.00 -2.85
CA ARG A 124 -5.83 -4.66 -3.23
C ARG A 124 -6.71 -4.44 -2.01
N MET A 125 -7.53 -3.42 -2.05
CA MET A 125 -8.53 -3.16 -1.03
C MET A 125 -9.94 -3.58 -1.52
N GLN A 126 -11.00 -3.12 -0.86
CA GLN A 126 -12.38 -3.47 -1.22
C GLN A 126 -13.15 -2.19 -1.53
N ARG A 127 -12.84 -1.50 -2.64
CA ARG A 127 -13.50 -0.24 -3.00
C ARG A 127 -15.03 -0.29 -2.86
N ALA A 128 -15.64 -1.38 -3.32
CA ALA A 128 -17.09 -1.58 -3.23
C ALA A 128 -17.62 -1.62 -1.79
N ASP A 129 -16.83 -2.05 -0.81
CA ASP A 129 -17.22 -2.02 0.61
C ASP A 129 -17.37 -0.56 1.07
N TYR A 130 -16.44 0.31 0.68
CA TYR A 130 -16.35 1.69 1.18
C TYR A 130 -17.45 2.61 0.66
N ASP A 131 -18.08 2.24 -0.45
CA ASP A 131 -19.29 2.87 -1.02
C ASP A 131 -20.58 2.37 -0.36
N GLY A 132 -20.48 1.30 0.44
CA GLY A 132 -21.62 0.66 1.08
C GLY A 132 -22.16 1.45 2.28
N PRO A 133 -23.43 1.25 2.64
CA PRO A 133 -24.08 1.94 3.76
C PRO A 133 -23.44 1.61 5.13
N ASP A 134 -22.70 0.51 5.22
CA ASP A 134 -22.02 0.06 6.43
C ASP A 134 -20.71 0.83 6.70
N TYR A 135 -20.33 1.76 5.82
CA TYR A 135 -19.12 2.55 5.94
C TYR A 135 -19.43 4.04 6.05
N LYS A 136 -18.79 4.68 7.02
CA LYS A 136 -18.73 6.14 7.03
C LYS A 136 -17.93 6.58 5.80
N HIS A 137 -18.49 7.50 5.04
CA HIS A 137 -17.78 8.19 3.97
C HIS A 137 -16.45 8.73 4.48
N ALA A 138 -15.38 8.40 3.77
CA ALA A 138 -14.04 8.85 4.09
C ALA A 138 -13.19 8.90 2.82
N GLU A 139 -12.21 9.78 2.84
CA GLU A 139 -11.29 10.02 1.74
C GLU A 139 -9.92 9.35 1.94
N TRP A 140 -9.66 8.84 3.14
CA TRP A 140 -8.31 8.48 3.60
C TRP A 140 -8.10 6.99 3.85
N ARG A 141 -8.83 6.14 3.12
CA ARG A 141 -8.63 4.68 3.15
C ARG A 141 -7.62 4.22 2.10
N HIS A 142 -6.34 4.50 2.31
CA HIS A 142 -5.31 4.32 1.29
C HIS A 142 -4.80 2.88 1.16
N CYS A 143 -4.32 2.49 -0.03
CA CYS A 143 -3.54 1.24 -0.14
C CYS A 143 -2.20 1.37 0.61
N LEU A 144 -1.43 2.42 0.32
CA LEU A 144 -0.16 2.71 0.98
C LEU A 144 -0.12 4.14 1.52
N SER A 145 0.01 4.28 2.83
CA SER A 145 0.20 5.57 3.49
C SER A 145 1.64 5.72 4.01
N LEU A 146 2.40 6.66 3.44
CA LEU A 146 3.73 7.03 3.91
C LEU A 146 3.65 8.43 4.51
N LYS A 147 4.00 8.57 5.78
CA LYS A 147 3.94 9.86 6.48
C LYS A 147 5.28 10.18 7.12
N SER A 148 5.89 11.28 6.70
CA SER A 148 7.19 11.73 7.22
C SER A 148 8.27 10.64 7.17
N CYS A 149 8.34 9.87 6.07
CA CYS A 149 9.28 8.76 5.90
C CYS A 149 10.50 9.16 5.05
N SER A 150 11.62 8.46 5.22
CA SER A 150 12.84 8.70 4.42
C SER A 150 13.38 7.44 3.73
N ASN A 151 14.01 7.62 2.56
CA ASN A 151 14.64 6.53 1.81
C ASN A 151 13.69 5.36 1.54
N VAL A 152 12.57 5.64 0.86
CA VAL A 152 11.54 4.65 0.55
C VAL A 152 11.53 4.33 -0.94
N ARG A 153 11.44 3.04 -1.28
CA ARG A 153 11.28 2.59 -2.68
C ARG A 153 10.06 1.69 -2.80
N VAL A 154 9.20 1.95 -3.78
CA VAL A 154 8.01 1.17 -4.13
C VAL A 154 8.12 0.75 -5.59
N GLU A 155 8.25 -0.55 -5.86
CA GLU A 155 8.68 -1.05 -7.16
C GLU A 155 7.85 -2.22 -7.68
N GLY A 156 7.35 -2.11 -8.92
CA GLY A 156 6.74 -3.24 -9.65
C GLY A 156 5.33 -3.64 -9.22
N LEU A 157 4.75 -2.95 -8.22
CA LEU A 157 3.50 -3.32 -7.57
C LEU A 157 2.28 -2.79 -8.32
N THR A 158 1.17 -3.52 -8.22
CA THR A 158 -0.18 -2.97 -8.47
C THR A 158 -0.85 -2.62 -7.14
N LEU A 159 -1.29 -1.38 -6.97
CA LEU A 159 -2.06 -0.91 -5.81
C LEU A 159 -3.47 -0.54 -6.29
N ALA A 160 -4.47 -1.28 -5.81
CA ALA A 160 -5.79 -1.26 -6.45
C ALA A 160 -6.96 -1.17 -5.47
N GLU A 161 -8.04 -0.54 -5.94
CA GLU A 161 -9.35 -0.53 -5.30
C GLU A 161 -9.33 -0.02 -3.85
N SER A 162 -8.46 0.95 -3.54
CA SER A 162 -8.47 1.65 -2.25
C SER A 162 -9.78 2.41 -2.03
N GLY A 163 -10.08 2.75 -0.78
CA GLY A 163 -11.18 3.65 -0.41
C GLY A 163 -10.76 5.12 -0.30
N GLY A 164 -9.53 5.42 -0.69
CA GLY A 164 -8.95 6.74 -0.74
C GLY A 164 -7.95 6.76 -1.88
N ASP A 165 -6.68 7.00 -1.56
CA ASP A 165 -5.61 7.06 -2.56
C ASP A 165 -4.88 5.71 -2.72
N GLY A 166 -4.27 5.48 -3.88
CA GLY A 166 -3.35 4.35 -4.06
C GLY A 166 -2.10 4.51 -3.20
N ILE A 167 -1.43 5.66 -3.33
CA ILE A 167 -0.29 6.06 -2.49
C ILE A 167 -0.55 7.45 -1.92
N TYR A 168 -0.36 7.61 -0.61
CA TYR A 168 -0.45 8.88 0.10
C TYR A 168 0.91 9.24 0.71
N LEU A 169 1.47 10.39 0.31
CA LEU A 169 2.70 10.97 0.87
C LEU A 169 2.34 12.16 1.76
N GLY A 170 2.13 11.88 3.06
CA GLY A 170 1.65 12.84 4.04
C GLY A 170 2.63 13.17 5.16
N THR A 171 2.07 13.74 6.23
CA THR A 171 2.82 14.22 7.40
C THR A 171 2.36 13.48 8.66
N ALA A 172 3.29 12.86 9.39
CA ALA A 172 3.03 12.26 10.72
C ALA A 172 3.53 13.19 11.84
N LYS A 173 4.55 14.00 11.55
CA LYS A 173 5.06 15.04 12.43
C LYS A 173 5.15 16.34 11.64
N GLN A 174 4.58 17.40 12.18
CA GLN A 174 4.54 18.71 11.55
C GLN A 174 5.89 19.08 10.93
N TRP A 175 5.85 19.49 9.65
CA TRP A 175 7.00 19.96 8.86
C TRP A 175 8.06 18.91 8.52
N VAL A 176 7.86 17.65 8.92
CA VAL A 176 8.74 16.55 8.49
C VAL A 176 8.21 15.99 7.18
N THR A 177 8.91 16.30 6.09
CA THR A 177 8.60 15.85 4.73
C THR A 177 8.89 14.35 4.53
N ASN A 178 8.36 13.79 3.44
CA ASN A 178 8.87 12.52 2.93
C ASN A 178 10.14 12.78 2.11
N LEU A 179 11.25 12.15 2.45
CA LEU A 179 12.57 12.44 1.86
C LEU A 179 13.11 11.24 1.07
N ASN A 180 13.60 11.47 -0.16
CA ASN A 180 14.20 10.42 -0.99
C ASN A 180 13.23 9.24 -1.23
N VAL A 181 12.14 9.51 -1.94
CA VAL A 181 11.12 8.51 -2.27
C VAL A 181 11.19 8.16 -3.75
N THR A 182 11.18 6.87 -4.07
CA THR A 182 11.08 6.37 -5.45
C THR A 182 9.85 5.50 -5.61
N ILE A 183 9.00 5.83 -6.58
CA ILE A 183 7.85 5.04 -7.02
C ILE A 183 8.11 4.66 -8.47
N LYS A 184 8.32 3.37 -8.75
CA LYS A 184 8.81 2.91 -10.05
C LYS A 184 8.11 1.66 -10.55
N ASP A 185 7.72 1.65 -11.82
CA ASP A 185 7.06 0.51 -12.47
C ASP A 185 5.77 0.10 -11.71
N VAL A 186 5.04 1.08 -11.17
CA VAL A 186 3.85 0.86 -10.33
C VAL A 186 2.57 1.10 -11.14
N VAL A 187 1.52 0.32 -10.86
CA VAL A 187 0.18 0.54 -11.39
C VAL A 187 -0.76 0.90 -10.26
N LEU A 188 -1.45 2.04 -10.37
CA LEU A 188 -2.46 2.53 -9.44
C LEU A 188 -3.81 2.38 -10.14
N ASP A 189 -4.60 1.38 -9.75
CA ASP A 189 -5.79 0.94 -10.49
C ASP A 189 -7.07 1.14 -9.69
N LYS A 190 -8.02 1.91 -10.23
CA LYS A 190 -9.40 2.04 -9.70
C LYS A 190 -9.48 2.52 -8.25
N ASN A 191 -8.51 3.33 -7.81
CA ASN A 191 -8.55 3.93 -6.48
C ASN A 191 -9.70 4.95 -6.36
N TYR A 192 -10.21 5.13 -5.15
CA TYR A 192 -11.48 5.83 -4.94
C TYR A 192 -11.35 7.35 -5.03
N ARG A 193 -10.26 7.91 -4.51
CA ARG A 193 -10.00 9.36 -4.49
C ARG A 193 -8.92 9.73 -5.49
N GLN A 194 -7.69 9.26 -5.33
CA GLN A 194 -6.57 9.52 -6.26
C GLN A 194 -5.75 8.25 -6.57
N GLY A 195 -4.99 8.25 -7.66
CA GLY A 195 -3.89 7.30 -7.81
C GLY A 195 -2.78 7.58 -6.78
N ILE A 196 -2.29 8.82 -6.74
CA ILE A 196 -1.28 9.29 -5.79
C ILE A 196 -1.67 10.68 -5.24
N SER A 197 -1.52 10.89 -3.93
CA SER A 197 -1.56 12.21 -3.30
C SER A 197 -0.21 12.56 -2.70
N VAL A 198 0.30 13.74 -3.03
CA VAL A 198 1.56 14.28 -2.51
C VAL A 198 1.29 15.55 -1.73
N ILE A 199 1.25 15.43 -0.41
CA ILE A 199 1.16 16.57 0.51
C ILE A 199 2.53 17.20 0.66
N THR A 200 3.56 16.36 0.88
CA THR A 200 4.92 16.81 1.14
C THR A 200 5.93 15.76 0.67
N ALA A 201 6.89 16.17 -0.14
CA ALA A 201 8.02 15.37 -0.57
C ALA A 201 9.25 16.22 -0.94
N GLU A 202 10.42 15.67 -0.66
CA GLU A 202 11.72 16.19 -1.11
C GLU A 202 12.51 15.04 -1.76
N ASN A 203 13.05 15.26 -2.96
CA ASN A 203 13.71 14.25 -3.79
C ASN A 203 12.77 13.06 -4.09
N LEU A 204 11.65 13.35 -4.74
CA LEU A 204 10.67 12.35 -5.17
C LEU A 204 10.88 12.00 -6.63
N LEU A 205 11.08 10.72 -6.93
CA LEU A 205 11.07 10.18 -8.28
C LEU A 205 9.84 9.30 -8.48
N ILE A 206 9.02 9.63 -9.48
CA ILE A 206 7.95 8.77 -9.99
C ILE A 206 8.30 8.38 -11.44
N GLU A 207 8.53 7.11 -11.69
CA GLU A 207 8.98 6.60 -12.99
C GLU A 207 8.10 5.44 -13.47
N ASN A 208 7.81 5.41 -14.79
CA ASN A 208 7.14 4.27 -15.44
C ASN A 208 5.85 3.85 -14.72
N THR A 209 5.08 4.83 -14.25
CA THR A 209 3.91 4.60 -13.39
C THR A 209 2.63 4.86 -14.15
N ILE A 210 1.65 3.96 -14.01
CA ILE A 210 0.33 4.09 -14.62
C ILE A 210 -0.68 4.40 -13.52
N MET A 211 -1.48 5.45 -13.69
CA MET A 211 -2.54 5.83 -12.75
C MET A 211 -3.87 5.90 -13.49
N ARG A 212 -4.79 4.99 -13.18
CA ARG A 212 -5.96 4.80 -14.03
C ARG A 212 -7.24 4.44 -13.32
N ASP A 213 -8.33 4.69 -14.04
CA ASP A 213 -9.70 4.32 -13.68
C ASP A 213 -10.13 4.85 -12.29
N THR A 214 -9.44 5.88 -11.76
CA THR A 214 -9.77 6.51 -10.49
C THR A 214 -11.14 7.16 -10.58
N ALA A 215 -12.02 6.84 -9.63
CA ALA A 215 -13.38 7.34 -9.56
C ALA A 215 -13.96 7.13 -8.16
N GLY A 216 -14.87 8.01 -7.71
CA GLY A 216 -15.46 7.88 -6.39
C GLY A 216 -15.63 9.23 -5.68
N THR A 217 -14.60 9.62 -4.94
CA THR A 217 -14.53 10.94 -4.30
C THR A 217 -13.63 11.88 -5.08
N ALA A 218 -14.06 13.12 -5.28
CA ALA A 218 -13.23 14.16 -5.87
C ALA A 218 -11.88 14.28 -5.11
N PRO A 219 -10.76 14.53 -5.80
CA PRO A 219 -10.66 14.95 -7.21
C PRO A 219 -10.81 13.85 -8.27
N MET A 220 -10.69 12.57 -7.93
CA MET A 220 -10.72 11.43 -8.87
C MET A 220 -9.59 11.45 -9.92
N ALA A 221 -8.43 11.97 -9.54
CA ALA A 221 -7.28 12.21 -10.37
C ALA A 221 -6.28 11.04 -10.42
N GLY A 222 -5.41 11.07 -11.44
CA GLY A 222 -4.27 10.16 -11.50
C GLY A 222 -3.26 10.47 -10.38
N ILE A 223 -2.90 11.75 -10.25
CA ILE A 223 -2.07 12.27 -9.15
C ILE A 223 -2.51 13.69 -8.79
N ASP A 224 -2.38 14.04 -7.51
CA ASP A 224 -2.54 15.40 -7.02
C ASP A 224 -1.40 15.83 -6.09
N PHE A 225 -0.84 16.99 -6.40
CA PHE A 225 0.10 17.71 -5.55
C PHE A 225 -0.69 18.71 -4.72
N GLU A 226 -0.98 18.34 -3.47
CA GLU A 226 -1.97 19.01 -2.61
C GLU A 226 -1.43 19.33 -1.22
N PRO A 227 -0.43 20.21 -1.08
CA PRO A 227 0.02 20.68 0.21
C PRO A 227 -1.13 21.35 0.99
N ASN A 228 -1.29 20.95 2.24
CA ASN A 228 -2.21 21.51 3.22
C ASN A 228 -1.68 22.80 3.85
N HIS A 229 -0.36 23.00 3.87
CA HIS A 229 0.29 24.13 4.54
C HIS A 229 1.47 24.70 3.73
N PRO A 230 1.79 25.99 3.86
CA PRO A 230 2.87 26.63 3.10
C PRO A 230 4.26 26.08 3.42
N GLN A 231 4.45 25.46 4.58
CA GLN A 231 5.72 24.85 5.01
C GLN A 231 5.92 23.42 4.48
N GLU A 232 4.91 22.83 3.85
CA GLU A 232 5.05 21.53 3.18
C GLU A 232 5.82 21.70 1.87
N ARG A 233 6.68 20.74 1.58
CA ARG A 233 7.68 20.85 0.51
C ARG A 233 7.24 20.05 -0.69
N LEU A 234 7.39 20.59 -1.89
CA LEU A 234 7.48 19.80 -3.13
C LEU A 234 8.78 20.20 -3.80
N LEU A 235 9.87 19.57 -3.36
CA LEU A 235 11.23 19.93 -3.78
C LEU A 235 11.89 18.76 -4.52
N ASN A 236 12.46 19.03 -5.69
CA ASN A 236 13.08 18.05 -6.57
C ASN A 236 12.14 16.86 -6.85
N VAL A 237 10.94 17.17 -7.33
CA VAL A 237 9.94 16.18 -7.73
C VAL A 237 10.06 15.93 -9.23
N VAL A 238 10.38 14.70 -9.61
CA VAL A 238 10.54 14.28 -11.01
C VAL A 238 9.53 13.18 -11.33
N MET A 239 8.69 13.44 -12.34
CA MET A 239 7.87 12.42 -12.97
C MET A 239 8.41 12.11 -14.37
N ARG A 240 8.62 10.84 -14.69
CA ARG A 240 9.08 10.41 -16.03
C ARG A 240 8.35 9.17 -16.51
N ASN A 241 7.99 9.15 -17.78
CA ASN A 241 7.29 8.04 -18.43
C ASN A 241 6.02 7.59 -17.68
N CYS A 242 5.27 8.54 -17.11
CA CYS A 242 4.05 8.26 -16.38
C CYS A 242 2.83 8.41 -17.29
N VAL A 243 1.83 7.54 -17.12
CA VAL A 243 0.59 7.55 -17.89
C VAL A 243 -0.58 7.73 -16.94
N THR A 244 -1.49 8.63 -17.30
CA THR A 244 -2.79 8.75 -16.65
C THR A 244 -3.87 8.42 -17.68
N GLU A 245 -4.79 7.52 -17.34
CA GLU A 245 -5.83 7.08 -18.28
C GLU A 245 -7.18 6.88 -17.56
N ASN A 246 -8.27 7.31 -18.18
CA ASN A 246 -9.65 7.02 -17.73
C ASN A 246 -10.01 7.42 -16.29
N ASN A 247 -9.22 8.27 -15.65
CA ASN A 247 -9.57 8.88 -14.38
C ASN A 247 -10.77 9.81 -14.58
N LYS A 248 -11.74 9.80 -13.65
CA LYS A 248 -12.93 10.67 -13.73
C LYS A 248 -12.59 12.14 -13.51
N GLY A 249 -11.51 12.41 -12.78
CA GLY A 249 -10.93 13.73 -12.56
C GLY A 249 -9.77 14.04 -13.50
N GLY A 250 -8.86 14.91 -13.06
CA GLY A 250 -7.68 15.29 -13.82
C GLY A 250 -6.65 14.16 -13.92
N GLY A 251 -5.82 14.17 -14.97
CA GLY A 251 -4.66 13.26 -15.03
C GLY A 251 -3.63 13.63 -13.97
N PHE A 252 -3.13 14.86 -14.06
CA PHE A 252 -2.16 15.46 -13.15
C PHE A 252 -2.77 16.74 -12.59
N VAL A 253 -2.94 16.81 -11.28
CA VAL A 253 -3.55 17.94 -10.57
C VAL A 253 -2.51 18.60 -9.66
N TYR A 254 -2.60 19.93 -9.56
CA TYR A 254 -1.80 20.73 -8.66
C TYR A 254 -2.74 21.59 -7.83
N TYR A 255 -3.27 21.03 -6.73
CA TYR A 255 -4.09 21.78 -5.79
C TYR A 255 -3.21 22.50 -4.75
N VAL A 256 -2.64 23.64 -5.15
CA VAL A 256 -1.65 24.38 -4.34
C VAL A 256 -2.14 25.72 -3.75
N PRO A 257 -3.43 25.90 -3.36
CA PRO A 257 -3.91 27.20 -2.89
C PRO A 257 -3.32 27.62 -1.54
N ASN A 258 -2.74 26.69 -0.79
CA ASN A 258 -2.15 26.92 0.53
C ASN A 258 -0.67 27.30 0.48
N LEU A 259 -0.06 27.30 -0.71
CA LEU A 259 1.33 27.73 -0.89
C LEU A 259 1.41 29.25 -1.04
N ASP A 260 2.50 29.83 -0.55
CA ASP A 260 2.74 31.27 -0.63
C ASP A 260 4.22 31.56 -0.99
N ALA A 261 4.62 32.84 -0.95
CA ALA A 261 5.96 33.27 -1.30
C ALA A 261 7.07 32.71 -0.37
N SER A 262 6.71 32.12 0.78
CA SER A 262 7.64 31.47 1.70
C SER A 262 7.82 29.97 1.43
N SER A 263 6.98 29.37 0.57
CA SER A 263 7.00 27.95 0.28
C SER A 263 8.22 27.52 -0.54
N GLU A 264 8.83 26.39 -0.15
CA GLU A 264 9.96 25.78 -0.88
C GLU A 264 9.44 24.82 -1.95
N GLN A 265 9.38 25.30 -3.20
CA GLN A 265 8.85 24.55 -4.35
C GLN A 265 9.83 24.70 -5.52
N ARG A 266 10.58 23.65 -5.89
CA ARG A 266 11.50 23.65 -7.05
C ARG A 266 11.63 22.28 -7.68
#